data_AF-A0A433XD84-F1
#
_entry.id   AF-A0A433XD84-F1
#
_cell.length_a   1.000
_cell.length_b   1.000
_cell.length_c   1.000
_cell.angle_alpha   90.00
_cell.angle_beta   90.00
_cell.angle_gamma   90.00
#
_symmetry.space_group_name_H-M   'P 1'
#
loop_
_entity.id
_entity.type
_entity.pdbx_description
1 polymer ?
#
loop_
_entity_poly.entity_id
_entity_poly.type
_entity_poly.pdbx_seq_one_letter_code
_entity_poly.pdbx_strand_id
1 'polypeptide(L)'
;MRKFLAYLSLSLMLLASSASAAYAASPAPGEGRALSGIVDIDFTAEGDGTGLALDRNGTVWYWHGNEPAKRGPSVPGAVKITPKLLLKRDGTVWEWKPGSSTSHQVQGLSSIRKISSSNAGSLALDNTGNLWAWGQSCQVAIAANSKLVQDMCSDYQARDPLLDQPILITHDIVDADINTDLAFARKDGLIEQFYYGDNVHSGANSYRLPGNRKVVSISENAMSANRGAVFVFADDGSLWYGFNGGNLHKIAHNSAFRSIDAGYEAQLDSLVTDSKGQVWTTSWNSDNTSSSIKLKGLSHIVKAVARSINSGLAMDKSGKVWQWGKTKLTLNFTHKDSPLNGSPKVLPVQHELTVSWNGANLPLTSAPILRDGSLLVPMRELFEAFGAKVDYNNGQIHASRGERTLWLTVYSKTATIDGKQSLMSTASIYVDGKTYVPLRFLSQALGAAVEWKAAQGDVSIVLNK
;
A
#
# COMPACT_ATOMS: atom_id res chain seq x y z
N MET A 1 -26.99 45.28 72.16
CA MET A 1 -28.27 45.89 71.71
C MET A 1 -28.14 46.27 70.24
N ARG A 2 -29.04 45.76 69.37
CA ARG A 2 -29.40 46.26 68.01
C ARG A 2 -28.27 46.24 66.95
N LYS A 3 -28.41 45.72 65.72
CA LYS A 3 -29.56 45.55 64.80
C LYS A 3 -29.18 44.62 63.60
N PHE A 4 -30.14 43.78 63.16
CA PHE A 4 -30.61 43.49 61.79
C PHE A 4 -29.59 43.29 60.63
N LEU A 5 -29.70 42.23 59.81
CA LEU A 5 -30.70 42.17 58.72
C LEU A 5 -31.12 40.75 58.33
N ALA A 6 -32.30 40.68 57.73
CA ALA A 6 -33.12 39.51 57.52
C ALA A 6 -33.83 39.62 56.14
N TYR A 7 -34.01 38.47 55.48
CA TYR A 7 -35.10 38.07 54.56
C TYR A 7 -35.21 38.59 53.09
N LEU A 8 -35.20 37.59 52.19
CA LEU A 8 -36.19 37.24 51.13
C LEU A 8 -36.41 38.17 49.92
N SER A 9 -36.17 37.67 48.69
CA SER A 9 -37.23 37.12 47.81
C SER A 9 -36.81 36.98 46.31
N LEU A 10 -37.15 35.81 45.74
CA LEU A 10 -37.71 35.55 44.39
C LEU A 10 -36.95 35.90 43.09
N SER A 11 -36.40 34.82 42.50
CA SER A 11 -36.43 34.38 41.08
C SER A 11 -36.71 35.37 39.93
N LEU A 12 -35.82 35.36 38.94
CA LEU A 12 -36.21 35.30 37.53
C LEU A 12 -35.29 34.34 36.76
N MET A 13 -35.87 33.25 36.25
CA MET A 13 -35.29 32.37 35.24
C MET A 13 -35.10 33.15 33.93
N LEU A 14 -33.95 32.99 33.29
CA LEU A 14 -33.92 32.91 31.83
C LEU A 14 -32.98 31.78 31.42
N LEU A 15 -33.57 30.78 30.76
CA LEU A 15 -32.89 29.67 30.11
C LEU A 15 -31.93 30.19 29.04
N ALA A 16 -30.66 29.82 29.14
CA ALA A 16 -29.82 29.60 27.97
C ALA A 16 -29.33 28.15 28.04
N SER A 17 -29.96 27.33 27.22
CA SER A 17 -29.74 25.90 27.05
C SER A 17 -28.29 25.55 26.76
N SER A 18 -27.82 24.56 27.52
CA SER A 18 -26.76 23.61 27.24
C SER A 18 -26.34 23.45 25.76
N ALA A 19 -25.06 23.74 25.51
CA ALA A 19 -24.26 22.99 24.54
C ALA A 19 -22.81 22.92 25.05
N SER A 20 -22.61 22.31 26.21
CA SER A 20 -21.32 21.69 26.54
C SER A 20 -21.18 20.45 25.64
N ALA A 21 -20.73 20.65 24.41
CA ALA A 21 -20.23 19.53 23.61
C ALA A 21 -18.97 19.03 24.30
N ALA A 22 -19.07 17.86 24.93
CA ALA A 22 -17.96 17.12 25.47
C ALA A 22 -16.87 17.01 24.39
N TYR A 23 -15.75 17.69 24.62
CA TYR A 23 -14.53 17.45 23.87
C TYR A 23 -14.06 16.06 24.30
N ALA A 24 -14.56 15.01 23.63
CA ALA A 24 -13.90 13.71 23.67
C ALA A 24 -12.45 13.98 23.26
N ALA A 25 -11.50 13.58 24.11
CA ALA A 25 -10.08 13.78 23.86
C ALA A 25 -9.74 13.20 22.48
N SER A 26 -9.65 14.09 21.49
CA SER A 26 -9.17 13.75 20.16
C SER A 26 -7.75 13.20 20.33
N PRO A 27 -7.37 12.11 19.63
CA PRO A 27 -6.03 11.56 19.75
C PRO A 27 -5.00 12.68 19.56
N ALA A 28 -3.98 12.70 20.42
CA ALA A 28 -2.92 13.70 20.37
C ALA A 28 -2.38 13.78 18.93
N PRO A 29 -2.33 14.98 18.32
CA PRO A 29 -1.98 15.11 16.91
C PRO A 29 -0.47 14.91 16.76
N GLY A 30 -0.08 13.78 16.19
CA GLY A 30 1.30 13.43 15.90
C GLY A 30 1.28 12.16 15.07
N GLU A 31 1.61 12.28 13.79
CA GLU A 31 1.39 11.26 12.74
C GLU A 31 -0.08 11.18 12.33
N GLY A 32 -0.39 11.14 11.03
CA GLY A 32 -1.76 11.04 10.55
C GLY A 32 -2.47 9.80 11.10
N ARG A 33 -3.75 9.61 10.74
CA ARG A 33 -4.40 8.34 11.10
C ARG A 33 -3.72 7.23 10.32
N ALA A 34 -3.03 6.33 11.03
CA ALA A 34 -2.45 5.15 10.42
C ALA A 34 -3.53 4.36 9.66
N LEU A 35 -3.18 3.94 8.44
CA LEU A 35 -3.97 3.03 7.62
C LEU A 35 -4.25 1.78 8.45
N SER A 36 -5.53 1.52 8.72
CA SER A 36 -5.99 0.50 9.66
C SER A 36 -7.27 -0.18 9.16
N GLY A 37 -7.62 -1.32 9.75
CA GLY A 37 -8.76 -2.10 9.25
C GLY A 37 -8.48 -2.79 7.90
N ILE A 38 -7.20 -2.95 7.56
CA ILE A 38 -6.74 -3.66 6.37
C ILE A 38 -6.83 -5.18 6.58
N VAL A 39 -7.16 -5.91 5.52
CA VAL A 39 -7.25 -7.38 5.47
C VAL A 39 -6.21 -8.01 4.56
N ASP A 40 -5.65 -7.26 3.62
CA ASP A 40 -4.58 -7.73 2.74
C ASP A 40 -3.74 -6.56 2.22
N ILE A 41 -2.48 -6.81 1.91
CA ILE A 41 -1.51 -5.84 1.39
C ILE A 41 -0.71 -6.46 0.25
N ASP A 42 -0.25 -5.64 -0.70
CA ASP A 42 0.62 -6.08 -1.80
C ASP A 42 1.41 -4.90 -2.41
N PHE A 43 2.21 -5.16 -3.45
CA PHE A 43 2.93 -4.16 -4.24
C PHE A 43 2.73 -4.35 -5.75
N THR A 44 2.80 -3.26 -6.50
CA THR A 44 2.95 -3.34 -7.96
C THR A 44 4.38 -3.70 -8.38
N ALA A 45 4.51 -4.61 -9.34
CA ALA A 45 5.76 -5.19 -9.79
C ALA A 45 6.75 -4.21 -10.46
N GLU A 46 6.26 -3.26 -11.26
CA GLU A 46 7.11 -2.35 -12.05
C GLU A 46 6.74 -0.87 -11.82
N GLY A 47 7.72 0.03 -11.92
CA GLY A 47 7.54 1.47 -11.75
C GLY A 47 7.85 1.98 -10.33
N ASP A 48 7.05 2.92 -9.82
CA ASP A 48 7.32 3.63 -8.55
C ASP A 48 7.12 2.82 -7.26
N GLY A 49 6.61 1.59 -7.39
CA GLY A 49 6.34 0.76 -6.24
C GLY A 49 5.15 1.15 -5.44
N THR A 50 4.02 1.21 -6.14
CA THR A 50 2.75 1.50 -5.51
C THR A 50 2.46 0.43 -4.46
N GLY A 51 2.40 0.85 -3.20
CA GLY A 51 1.94 0.02 -2.10
C GLY A 51 0.43 -0.12 -2.19
N LEU A 52 -0.07 -1.32 -1.93
CA LEU A 52 -1.47 -1.68 -2.06
C LEU A 52 -2.00 -2.19 -0.72
N ALA A 53 -3.25 -1.86 -0.41
CA ALA A 53 -3.97 -2.40 0.72
C ALA A 53 -5.45 -2.56 0.42
N LEU A 54 -6.07 -3.55 1.02
CA LEU A 54 -7.50 -3.82 0.92
C LEU A 54 -8.12 -3.77 2.31
N ASP A 55 -9.15 -2.95 2.52
CA ASP A 55 -9.83 -2.88 3.81
C ASP A 55 -10.95 -3.91 3.98
N ARG A 56 -11.46 -4.03 5.20
CA ARG A 56 -12.54 -4.98 5.56
C ARG A 56 -13.84 -4.77 4.79
N ASN A 57 -14.05 -3.58 4.24
CA ASN A 57 -15.24 -3.25 3.44
C ASN A 57 -15.05 -3.58 1.96
N GLY A 58 -13.84 -3.99 1.55
CA GLY A 58 -13.48 -4.26 0.16
C GLY A 58 -13.01 -3.03 -0.59
N THR A 59 -12.68 -1.93 0.10
CA THR A 59 -12.11 -0.74 -0.52
C THR A 59 -10.61 -0.90 -0.69
N VAL A 60 -10.15 -0.59 -1.89
CA VAL A 60 -8.73 -0.57 -2.23
C VAL A 60 -8.10 0.75 -1.80
N TRP A 61 -6.89 0.68 -1.28
CA TRP A 61 -6.04 1.79 -0.90
C TRP A 61 -4.70 1.64 -1.62
N TYR A 62 -4.16 2.74 -2.14
CA TYR A 62 -2.87 2.73 -2.83
C TYR A 62 -2.06 4.01 -2.54
N TRP A 63 -0.73 3.89 -2.51
CA TRP A 63 0.18 5.02 -2.28
C TRP A 63 1.50 4.83 -3.00
N HIS A 64 2.19 5.95 -3.21
CA HIS A 64 3.54 5.96 -3.77
C HIS A 64 4.49 6.50 -2.70
N GLY A 65 5.53 5.74 -2.36
CA GLY A 65 6.50 6.26 -1.42
C GLY A 65 6.02 6.46 0.00
N ASN A 66 6.34 7.63 0.54
CA ASN A 66 5.91 8.06 1.86
C ASN A 66 4.66 8.95 1.77
N GLU A 67 4.00 9.00 0.61
CA GLU A 67 2.71 9.69 0.47
C GLU A 67 1.62 8.96 1.25
N PRO A 68 0.59 9.69 1.74
CA PRO A 68 -0.61 9.06 2.28
C PRO A 68 -1.33 8.18 1.26
N ALA A 69 -1.97 7.12 1.76
CA ALA A 69 -2.80 6.19 0.99
C ALA A 69 -4.07 6.85 0.50
N LYS A 70 -4.23 6.83 -0.82
CA LYS A 70 -5.37 7.32 -1.57
C LYS A 70 -6.40 6.20 -1.72
N ARG A 71 -7.67 6.59 -1.78
CA ARG A 71 -8.79 5.66 -1.97
C ARG A 71 -8.92 5.26 -3.45
N GLY A 72 -8.98 3.95 -3.71
CA GLY A 72 -9.27 3.35 -5.00
C GLY A 72 -10.72 2.83 -5.10
N PRO A 73 -10.99 1.86 -6.00
CA PRO A 73 -12.33 1.30 -6.15
C PRO A 73 -12.73 0.46 -4.93
N SER A 74 -14.04 0.21 -4.78
CA SER A 74 -14.57 -0.65 -3.73
C SER A 74 -15.29 -1.85 -4.31
N VAL A 75 -14.88 -3.04 -3.89
CA VAL A 75 -15.46 -4.34 -4.28
C VAL A 75 -15.89 -5.07 -3.01
N PRO A 76 -17.16 -4.91 -2.57
CA PRO A 76 -17.64 -5.51 -1.33
C PRO A 76 -17.41 -7.01 -1.25
N GLY A 77 -16.86 -7.47 -0.12
CA GLY A 77 -16.53 -8.88 0.11
C GLY A 77 -15.18 -9.34 -0.43
N ALA A 78 -14.39 -8.43 -1.05
CA ALA A 78 -13.00 -8.69 -1.38
C ALA A 78 -12.17 -8.96 -0.11
N VAL A 79 -11.23 -9.90 -0.21
CA VAL A 79 -10.34 -10.34 0.89
C VAL A 79 -8.88 -10.53 0.50
N LYS A 80 -8.56 -10.61 -0.79
CA LYS A 80 -7.19 -10.57 -1.28
C LYS A 80 -7.04 -9.53 -2.38
N ILE A 81 -5.86 -8.93 -2.44
CA ILE A 81 -5.49 -7.96 -3.46
C ILE A 81 -4.16 -8.34 -4.06
N THR A 82 -4.06 -8.17 -5.38
CA THR A 82 -2.84 -8.18 -6.16
C THR A 82 -2.84 -6.97 -7.09
N PRO A 83 -1.74 -6.66 -7.81
CA PRO A 83 -1.65 -5.49 -8.69
C PRO A 83 -2.78 -5.34 -9.71
N LYS A 84 -3.34 -6.45 -10.18
CA LYS A 84 -4.41 -6.46 -11.20
C LYS A 84 -5.71 -7.08 -10.70
N LEU A 85 -5.69 -7.84 -9.60
CA LEU A 85 -6.83 -8.68 -9.19
C LEU A 85 -7.28 -8.43 -7.74
N LEU A 86 -8.55 -8.74 -7.50
CA LEU A 86 -9.17 -8.85 -6.20
C LEU A 86 -9.86 -10.23 -6.11
N LEU A 87 -9.70 -10.91 -4.98
CA LEU A 87 -10.42 -12.16 -4.69
C LEU A 87 -11.48 -11.89 -3.62
N LYS A 88 -12.72 -12.27 -3.91
CA LYS A 88 -13.83 -12.22 -2.95
C LYS A 88 -13.93 -13.48 -2.11
N ARG A 89 -14.57 -13.38 -0.94
CA ARG A 89 -14.85 -14.51 -0.03
C ARG A 89 -15.67 -15.63 -0.68
N ASP A 90 -16.50 -15.29 -1.66
CA ASP A 90 -17.31 -16.25 -2.42
C ASP A 90 -16.51 -16.98 -3.53
N GLY A 91 -15.21 -16.70 -3.65
CA GLY A 91 -14.33 -17.31 -4.64
C GLY A 91 -14.41 -16.70 -6.04
N THR A 92 -15.09 -15.55 -6.20
CA THR A 92 -15.09 -14.79 -7.47
C THR A 92 -13.87 -13.87 -7.57
N VAL A 93 -13.36 -13.69 -8.79
CA VAL A 93 -12.18 -12.85 -9.08
C VAL A 93 -12.61 -11.60 -9.85
N TRP A 94 -12.02 -10.47 -9.50
CA TRP A 94 -12.30 -9.17 -10.10
C TRP A 94 -11.01 -8.51 -10.55
N GLU A 95 -11.06 -7.82 -11.69
CA GLU A 95 -9.97 -7.01 -12.20
C GLU A 95 -10.13 -5.54 -11.79
N TRP A 96 -9.00 -4.92 -11.50
CA TRP A 96 -8.91 -3.51 -11.12
C TRP A 96 -7.54 -2.94 -11.54
N LYS A 97 -7.38 -1.63 -11.41
CA LYS A 97 -6.08 -0.95 -11.62
C LYS A 97 -5.93 0.24 -10.67
N PRO A 98 -4.71 0.55 -10.20
CA PRO A 98 -4.45 1.80 -9.47
C PRO A 98 -4.94 3.03 -10.25
N GLY A 99 -5.57 3.97 -9.55
CA GLY A 99 -6.15 5.18 -10.15
C GLY A 99 -7.48 5.00 -10.90
N SER A 100 -8.01 3.78 -11.04
CA SER A 100 -9.36 3.55 -11.58
C SER A 100 -10.42 3.62 -10.49
N SER A 101 -11.58 4.20 -10.79
CA SER A 101 -12.78 4.10 -9.94
C SER A 101 -13.64 2.87 -10.26
N THR A 102 -13.26 2.09 -11.28
CA THR A 102 -14.02 0.95 -11.80
C THR A 102 -13.26 -0.36 -11.61
N SER A 103 -14.03 -1.44 -11.48
CA SER A 103 -13.59 -2.83 -11.40
C SER A 103 -14.61 -3.72 -12.09
N HIS A 104 -14.21 -4.88 -12.59
CA HIS A 104 -15.13 -5.80 -13.27
C HIS A 104 -14.83 -7.27 -12.91
N GLN A 105 -15.86 -8.11 -12.91
CA GLN A 105 -15.71 -9.52 -12.57
C GLN A 105 -15.14 -10.31 -13.76
N VAL A 106 -14.12 -11.13 -13.48
CA VAL A 106 -13.56 -12.10 -14.43
C VAL A 106 -14.53 -13.28 -14.53
N GLN A 107 -15.02 -13.55 -15.74
CA GLN A 107 -15.96 -14.62 -16.00
C GLN A 107 -15.25 -15.99 -16.08
N GLY A 108 -16.00 -17.08 -15.91
CA GLY A 108 -15.48 -18.44 -16.02
C GLY A 108 -14.69 -18.95 -14.81
N LEU A 109 -14.47 -18.12 -13.79
CA LEU A 109 -13.80 -18.52 -12.55
C LEU A 109 -14.78 -18.66 -11.38
N SER A 110 -14.63 -19.72 -10.60
CA SER A 110 -15.38 -19.95 -9.38
C SER A 110 -14.56 -20.72 -8.36
N SER A 111 -14.91 -20.62 -7.07
CA SER A 111 -14.23 -21.34 -5.99
C SER A 111 -12.72 -21.08 -5.91
N ILE A 112 -12.29 -19.87 -6.29
CA ILE A 112 -10.88 -19.46 -6.24
C ILE A 112 -10.43 -19.24 -4.79
N ARG A 113 -9.27 -19.78 -4.44
CA ARG A 113 -8.65 -19.65 -3.10
C ARG A 113 -7.42 -18.76 -3.07
N LYS A 114 -6.72 -18.64 -4.20
CA LYS A 114 -5.52 -17.82 -4.35
C LYS A 114 -5.51 -17.16 -5.72
N ILE A 115 -5.02 -15.94 -5.75
CA ILE A 115 -4.73 -15.15 -6.95
C ILE A 115 -3.27 -14.71 -6.89
N SER A 116 -2.66 -14.52 -8.06
CA SER A 116 -1.37 -13.84 -8.21
C SER A 116 -1.42 -13.06 -9.53
N SER A 117 -0.77 -11.90 -9.59
CA SER A 117 -0.73 -11.12 -10.84
C SER A 117 0.46 -10.18 -10.90
N SER A 118 1.02 -10.03 -12.09
CA SER A 118 2.10 -9.10 -12.38
C SER A 118 1.92 -8.52 -13.79
N ASN A 119 2.95 -7.82 -14.31
CA ASN A 119 2.97 -7.46 -15.73
C ASN A 119 3.01 -8.70 -16.64
N ALA A 120 3.55 -9.83 -16.17
CA ALA A 120 3.54 -11.12 -16.87
C ALA A 120 2.18 -11.87 -16.80
N GLY A 121 1.12 -11.24 -16.32
CA GLY A 121 -0.24 -11.80 -16.41
C GLY A 121 -0.83 -12.15 -15.06
N SER A 122 -1.80 -13.06 -15.09
CA SER A 122 -2.73 -13.32 -13.99
C SER A 122 -2.88 -14.82 -13.78
N LEU A 123 -2.87 -15.24 -12.51
CA LEU A 123 -3.12 -16.61 -12.07
C LEU A 123 -4.29 -16.66 -11.08
N ALA A 124 -5.09 -17.72 -11.18
CA ALA A 124 -6.10 -18.07 -10.18
C ALA A 124 -6.06 -19.57 -9.88
N LEU A 125 -5.98 -19.91 -8.60
CA LEU A 125 -5.93 -21.30 -8.13
C LEU A 125 -7.24 -21.61 -7.40
N ASP A 126 -7.98 -22.60 -7.90
CA ASP A 126 -9.27 -23.02 -7.31
C ASP A 126 -9.11 -23.98 -6.14
N ASN A 127 -10.17 -24.24 -5.37
CA ASN A 127 -10.15 -25.15 -4.21
C ASN A 127 -9.79 -26.61 -4.53
N THR A 128 -9.90 -27.05 -5.78
CA THR A 128 -9.61 -28.44 -6.21
C THR A 128 -8.16 -28.64 -6.61
N GLY A 129 -7.44 -27.54 -6.86
CA GLY A 129 -6.06 -27.52 -7.31
C GLY A 129 -5.90 -27.29 -8.81
N ASN A 130 -6.93 -26.78 -9.49
CA ASN A 130 -6.79 -26.32 -10.87
C ASN A 130 -6.19 -24.92 -10.90
N LEU A 131 -5.20 -24.74 -11.77
CA LEU A 131 -4.54 -23.46 -11.99
C LEU A 131 -5.01 -22.87 -13.32
N TRP A 132 -5.59 -21.67 -13.22
CA TRP A 132 -6.10 -20.89 -14.33
C TRP A 132 -5.17 -19.71 -14.58
N ALA A 133 -5.03 -19.31 -15.84
CA ALA A 133 -4.16 -18.20 -16.21
C ALA A 133 -4.71 -17.39 -17.40
N TRP A 134 -4.39 -16.09 -17.44
CA TRP A 134 -4.75 -15.17 -18.52
C TRP A 134 -3.89 -13.89 -18.49
N GLY A 135 -4.13 -12.98 -19.43
CA GLY A 135 -3.44 -11.71 -19.54
C GLY A 135 -2.20 -11.78 -20.44
N GLN A 136 -1.27 -10.85 -20.21
CA GLN A 136 -0.08 -10.66 -21.02
C GLN A 136 1.08 -11.48 -20.47
N SER A 137 1.36 -12.65 -21.04
CA SER A 137 2.73 -13.16 -21.12
C SER A 137 2.81 -14.41 -21.98
N CYS A 138 3.95 -14.55 -22.65
CA CYS A 138 4.33 -15.80 -23.30
C CYS A 138 4.44 -16.98 -22.30
N GLN A 139 4.76 -16.73 -21.03
CA GLN A 139 4.89 -17.75 -19.98
C GLN A 139 3.56 -18.43 -19.67
N VAL A 140 2.50 -17.64 -19.44
CA VAL A 140 1.13 -18.15 -19.24
C VAL A 140 0.70 -18.99 -20.44
N ALA A 141 1.02 -18.46 -21.61
CA ALA A 141 0.75 -19.04 -22.91
C ALA A 141 1.47 -20.40 -23.13
N ILE A 142 2.76 -20.48 -22.78
CA ILE A 142 3.59 -21.69 -22.88
C ILE A 142 3.17 -22.73 -21.84
N ALA A 143 2.90 -22.31 -20.60
CA ALA A 143 2.45 -23.20 -19.53
C ALA A 143 1.13 -23.91 -19.89
N ALA A 144 0.28 -23.30 -20.72
CA ALA A 144 -0.94 -23.89 -21.22
C ALA A 144 -0.74 -24.98 -22.31
N ASN A 145 0.51 -25.22 -22.76
CA ASN A 145 0.87 -26.16 -23.82
C ASN A 145 0.01 -26.04 -25.09
N SER A 146 -0.37 -24.82 -25.46
CA SER A 146 -1.19 -24.57 -26.64
C SER A 146 -0.31 -24.40 -27.88
N LYS A 147 -0.53 -25.25 -28.90
CA LYS A 147 0.22 -25.23 -30.16
C LYS A 147 0.09 -23.88 -30.89
N LEU A 148 -1.11 -23.29 -30.88
CA LEU A 148 -1.39 -21.96 -31.44
C LEU A 148 -0.52 -20.86 -30.79
N VAL A 149 -0.19 -21.06 -29.53
CA VAL A 149 0.44 -20.07 -28.67
C VAL A 149 1.97 -20.23 -28.66
N GLN A 150 2.48 -21.46 -28.77
CA GLN A 150 3.90 -21.72 -29.03
C GLN A 150 4.37 -21.05 -30.33
N ASP A 151 3.51 -21.08 -31.37
CA ASP A 151 3.79 -20.41 -32.65
C ASP A 151 3.80 -18.88 -32.51
N MET A 152 2.90 -18.29 -31.71
CA MET A 152 2.82 -16.82 -31.49
C MET A 152 3.94 -16.27 -30.62
N CYS A 153 4.39 -17.03 -29.62
CA CYS A 153 5.47 -16.61 -28.71
C CYS A 153 6.87 -16.71 -29.34
N SER A 154 6.99 -17.32 -30.53
CA SER A 154 8.26 -17.52 -31.23
C SER A 154 8.82 -16.26 -31.93
N ASP A 155 7.99 -15.24 -32.13
CA ASP A 155 8.38 -13.96 -32.75
C ASP A 155 8.53 -12.86 -31.69
N TYR A 156 9.78 -12.56 -31.31
CA TYR A 156 10.13 -11.53 -30.33
C TYR A 156 9.69 -10.10 -30.75
N GLN A 157 9.39 -9.87 -32.04
CA GLN A 157 8.90 -8.57 -32.53
C GLN A 157 7.37 -8.49 -32.60
N ALA A 158 6.66 -9.60 -32.47
CA ALA A 158 5.22 -9.60 -32.33
C ALA A 158 4.83 -9.13 -30.92
N ARG A 159 3.79 -8.30 -30.79
CA ARG A 159 3.25 -7.92 -29.48
C ARG A 159 2.90 -9.19 -28.71
N ASP A 160 3.27 -9.26 -27.43
CA ASP A 160 2.93 -10.39 -26.56
C ASP A 160 1.45 -10.76 -26.72
N PRO A 161 1.13 -12.04 -27.00
CA PRO A 161 -0.25 -12.47 -27.15
C PRO A 161 -1.03 -12.20 -25.86
N LEU A 162 -2.19 -11.57 -26.00
CA LEU A 162 -3.10 -11.31 -24.89
C LEU A 162 -4.13 -12.44 -24.81
N LEU A 163 -4.15 -13.15 -23.68
CA LEU A 163 -5.23 -14.07 -23.36
C LEU A 163 -6.32 -13.30 -22.62
N ASP A 164 -7.39 -12.96 -23.33
CA ASP A 164 -8.48 -12.14 -22.78
C ASP A 164 -9.39 -12.90 -21.79
N GLN A 165 -9.29 -14.23 -21.73
CA GLN A 165 -10.11 -15.07 -20.87
C GLN A 165 -9.25 -16.08 -20.11
N PRO A 166 -9.63 -16.45 -18.88
CA PRO A 166 -8.99 -17.52 -18.12
C PRO A 166 -9.01 -18.84 -18.87
N ILE A 167 -7.84 -19.47 -18.97
CA ILE A 167 -7.68 -20.86 -19.45
C ILE A 167 -7.13 -21.73 -18.33
N LEU A 168 -7.58 -22.98 -18.28
CA LEU A 168 -7.03 -23.99 -17.38
C LEU A 168 -5.64 -24.42 -17.90
N ILE A 169 -4.58 -24.17 -17.14
CA ILE A 169 -3.22 -24.52 -17.56
C ILE A 169 -2.74 -25.85 -16.99
N THR A 170 -3.12 -26.20 -15.76
CA THR A 170 -2.77 -27.48 -15.13
C THR A 170 -3.64 -27.76 -13.90
N HIS A 171 -3.50 -28.95 -13.31
CA HIS A 171 -4.22 -29.40 -12.12
C HIS A 171 -3.27 -29.98 -11.06
N ASP A 172 -3.83 -30.36 -9.91
CA ASP A 172 -3.10 -30.86 -8.75
C ASP A 172 -2.04 -29.90 -8.22
N ILE A 173 -2.39 -28.62 -8.19
CA ILE A 173 -1.53 -27.54 -7.70
C ILE A 173 -1.77 -27.26 -6.21
N VAL A 174 -0.68 -27.23 -5.45
CA VAL A 174 -0.62 -26.79 -4.05
C VAL A 174 -0.58 -25.27 -4.01
N ASP A 175 0.37 -24.68 -4.75
CA ASP A 175 0.57 -23.24 -4.78
C ASP A 175 1.14 -22.77 -6.12
N ALA A 176 0.87 -21.52 -6.48
CA ALA A 176 1.36 -20.90 -7.70
C ALA A 176 1.62 -19.41 -7.47
N ASP A 177 2.59 -18.84 -8.19
CA ASP A 177 2.90 -17.42 -8.15
C ASP A 177 3.41 -16.93 -9.50
N ILE A 178 3.19 -15.64 -9.78
CA ILE A 178 3.64 -15.00 -11.03
C ILE A 178 4.24 -13.63 -10.74
N ASN A 179 5.45 -13.42 -11.27
CA ASN A 179 6.15 -12.15 -11.25
C ASN A 179 6.72 -11.84 -12.63
N THR A 180 8.04 -11.73 -12.81
CA THR A 180 8.64 -11.82 -14.16
C THR A 180 8.49 -13.21 -14.75
N ASP A 181 8.50 -14.22 -13.89
CA ASP A 181 8.35 -15.63 -14.23
C ASP A 181 7.08 -16.22 -13.62
N LEU A 182 6.70 -17.40 -14.09
CA LEU A 182 5.56 -18.16 -13.57
C LEU A 182 6.10 -19.43 -12.90
N ALA A 183 5.70 -19.69 -11.67
CA ALA A 183 5.97 -20.97 -11.02
C ALA A 183 4.74 -21.57 -10.37
N PHE A 184 4.75 -22.90 -10.25
CA PHE A 184 3.78 -23.64 -9.47
C PHE A 184 4.37 -24.89 -8.84
N ALA A 185 3.82 -25.27 -7.70
CA ALA A 185 4.14 -26.49 -6.97
C ALA A 185 2.97 -27.46 -7.01
N ARG A 186 3.24 -28.71 -7.38
CA ARG A 186 2.27 -29.80 -7.52
C ARG A 186 2.12 -30.57 -6.22
N LYS A 187 0.98 -31.25 -6.05
CA LYS A 187 0.67 -32.11 -4.88
C LYS A 187 1.65 -33.27 -4.71
N ASP A 188 2.30 -33.70 -5.78
CA ASP A 188 3.36 -34.72 -5.76
C ASP A 188 4.73 -34.16 -5.35
N GLY A 189 4.84 -32.84 -5.10
CA GLY A 189 6.06 -32.16 -4.67
C GLY A 189 6.96 -31.68 -5.82
N LEU A 190 6.58 -31.83 -7.09
CA LEU A 190 7.28 -31.21 -8.21
C LEU A 190 7.02 -29.70 -8.21
N ILE A 191 8.07 -28.90 -8.40
CA ILE A 191 7.97 -27.46 -8.60
C ILE A 191 8.44 -27.16 -10.02
N GLU A 192 7.66 -26.43 -10.78
CA GLU A 192 7.95 -26.08 -12.18
C GLU A 192 7.98 -24.55 -12.31
N GLN A 193 9.03 -24.02 -12.92
CA GLN A 193 9.22 -22.59 -13.17
C GLN A 193 9.44 -22.32 -14.66
N PHE A 194 8.66 -21.39 -15.21
CA PHE A 194 8.64 -20.98 -16.61
C PHE A 194 9.21 -19.58 -16.73
N TYR A 195 10.37 -19.49 -17.37
CA TYR A 195 11.18 -18.28 -17.48
C TYR A 195 11.05 -17.61 -18.85
N TYR A 196 11.16 -16.27 -18.89
CA TYR A 196 11.19 -15.50 -20.14
C TYR A 196 12.43 -14.61 -20.24
N GLY A 197 13.36 -15.01 -21.10
CA GLY A 197 14.39 -14.12 -21.63
C GLY A 197 15.53 -14.82 -22.37
N ASP A 198 16.18 -14.05 -23.23
CA ASP A 198 17.26 -14.41 -24.16
C ASP A 198 16.97 -15.60 -25.09
N ASN A 199 16.07 -15.40 -26.07
CA ASN A 199 15.92 -16.24 -27.28
C ASN A 199 15.76 -17.75 -27.07
N VAL A 200 15.56 -18.21 -25.84
CA VAL A 200 15.39 -19.61 -25.49
C VAL A 200 14.11 -19.70 -24.70
N HIS A 201 13.05 -20.17 -25.38
CA HIS A 201 11.79 -20.66 -24.83
C HIS A 201 12.07 -21.89 -23.94
N SER A 202 12.81 -21.70 -22.85
CA SER A 202 13.18 -22.75 -21.91
C SER A 202 12.04 -22.98 -20.93
N GLY A 203 11.13 -23.85 -21.33
CA GLY A 203 10.07 -24.36 -20.46
C GLY A 203 10.62 -25.13 -19.26
N ALA A 204 10.02 -24.86 -18.09
CA ALA A 204 10.01 -25.63 -16.86
C ALA A 204 11.38 -26.09 -16.32
N ASN A 205 12.12 -25.19 -15.66
CA ASN A 205 13.05 -25.64 -14.62
C ASN A 205 12.26 -26.41 -13.57
N SER A 206 12.73 -27.61 -13.24
CA SER A 206 12.04 -28.51 -12.32
C SER A 206 12.85 -28.68 -11.04
N TYR A 207 12.18 -28.54 -9.90
CA TYR A 207 12.78 -28.68 -8.59
C TYR A 207 11.99 -29.66 -7.71
N ARG A 208 12.68 -30.25 -6.74
CA ARG A 208 12.07 -30.96 -5.61
C ARG A 208 12.82 -30.58 -4.35
N LEU A 209 12.08 -30.38 -3.25
CA LEU A 209 12.69 -30.19 -1.95
C LEU A 209 13.48 -31.44 -1.55
N PRO A 210 14.71 -31.30 -1.02
CA PRO A 210 15.46 -32.46 -0.54
C PRO A 210 14.76 -33.15 0.64
N GLY A 211 14.79 -34.48 0.65
CA GLY A 211 14.12 -35.31 1.67
C GLY A 211 12.60 -35.38 1.48
N ASN A 212 11.88 -35.85 2.51
CA ASN A 212 10.42 -36.04 2.46
C ASN A 212 9.62 -34.76 2.79
N ARG A 213 10.20 -33.58 2.52
CA ARG A 213 9.57 -32.28 2.80
C ARG A 213 8.42 -32.01 1.85
N LYS A 214 7.40 -31.30 2.32
CA LYS A 214 6.28 -30.84 1.50
C LYS A 214 6.39 -29.36 1.24
N VAL A 215 6.03 -28.96 0.02
CA VAL A 215 5.88 -27.55 -0.34
C VAL A 215 4.63 -27.01 0.35
N VAL A 216 4.77 -25.90 1.09
CA VAL A 216 3.66 -25.16 1.70
C VAL A 216 3.25 -23.99 0.82
N SER A 217 4.23 -23.22 0.35
CA SER A 217 4.01 -22.09 -0.55
C SER A 217 5.24 -21.80 -1.40
N ILE A 218 5.03 -21.08 -2.49
CA ILE A 218 6.07 -20.53 -3.33
C ILE A 218 5.91 -19.03 -3.52
N SER A 219 6.99 -18.33 -3.85
CA SER A 219 6.97 -16.92 -4.23
C SER A 219 8.01 -16.64 -5.31
N GLU A 220 7.61 -15.92 -6.36
CA GLU A 220 8.47 -15.55 -7.49
C GLU A 220 9.14 -14.19 -7.28
N ASN A 221 10.46 -14.16 -7.42
CA ASN A 221 11.26 -12.93 -7.38
C ASN A 221 11.53 -12.41 -8.80
N ALA A 222 11.30 -11.11 -9.01
CA ALA A 222 11.69 -10.45 -10.26
C ALA A 222 13.16 -10.03 -10.24
N MET A 223 13.92 -10.42 -11.26
CA MET A 223 15.32 -9.99 -11.42
C MET A 223 15.49 -9.27 -12.77
N SER A 224 15.98 -8.02 -12.73
CA SER A 224 16.41 -7.32 -13.94
C SER A 224 17.69 -7.99 -14.49
N ALA A 225 17.75 -8.19 -15.82
CA ALA A 225 18.83 -8.87 -16.53
C ALA A 225 18.82 -10.42 -16.46
N ASN A 226 17.65 -10.98 -16.76
CA ASN A 226 17.49 -12.27 -17.43
C ASN A 226 17.44 -13.55 -16.59
N ARG A 227 17.15 -13.54 -15.27
CA ARG A 227 16.97 -14.79 -14.49
C ARG A 227 16.15 -14.57 -13.22
N GLY A 228 14.84 -14.85 -13.17
CA GLY A 228 14.10 -14.83 -11.90
C GLY A 228 14.38 -16.05 -11.02
N ALA A 229 13.94 -15.99 -9.76
CA ALA A 229 14.18 -17.02 -8.76
C ALA A 229 12.89 -17.45 -8.08
N VAL A 230 12.75 -18.76 -7.85
CA VAL A 230 11.64 -19.33 -7.10
C VAL A 230 12.05 -19.52 -5.65
N PHE A 231 11.30 -18.94 -4.72
CA PHE A 231 11.42 -19.21 -3.30
C PHE A 231 10.40 -20.25 -2.88
N VAL A 232 10.83 -21.21 -2.06
CA VAL A 232 10.01 -22.35 -1.63
C VAL A 232 10.02 -22.42 -0.12
N PHE A 233 8.83 -22.38 0.48
CA PHE A 233 8.64 -22.60 1.91
C PHE A 233 8.16 -24.03 2.16
N ALA A 234 8.89 -24.76 3.01
CA ALA A 234 8.61 -26.14 3.35
C ALA A 234 7.85 -26.28 4.68
N ASP A 235 7.20 -27.42 4.87
CA ASP A 235 6.41 -27.78 6.06
C ASP A 235 7.21 -27.85 7.36
N ASP A 236 8.52 -28.11 7.30
CA ASP A 236 9.42 -28.07 8.46
C ASP A 236 9.87 -26.64 8.84
N GLY A 237 9.43 -25.61 8.12
CA GLY A 237 9.86 -24.23 8.33
C GLY A 237 11.17 -23.87 7.65
N SER A 238 11.69 -24.71 6.75
CA SER A 238 12.84 -24.38 5.91
C SER A 238 12.46 -23.55 4.69
N LEU A 239 13.34 -22.63 4.35
CA LEU A 239 13.25 -21.73 3.20
C LEU A 239 14.33 -22.12 2.21
N TRP A 240 13.94 -22.21 0.95
CA TRP A 240 14.81 -22.59 -0.14
C TRP A 240 14.64 -21.61 -1.28
N TYR A 241 15.67 -21.46 -2.09
CA TYR A 241 15.55 -20.79 -3.38
C TYR A 241 16.14 -21.64 -4.48
N GLY A 242 15.56 -21.51 -5.67
CA GLY A 242 16.02 -22.13 -6.90
C GLY A 242 16.35 -21.06 -7.93
N PHE A 243 17.42 -21.32 -8.68
CA PHE A 243 17.78 -20.56 -9.87
C PHE A 243 17.82 -21.49 -11.07
N ASN A 244 17.79 -20.91 -12.27
CA ASN A 244 17.84 -21.65 -13.54
C ASN A 244 19.00 -22.66 -13.53
N GLY A 245 18.74 -23.96 -13.79
CA GLY A 245 19.79 -24.99 -13.89
C GLY A 245 19.96 -25.99 -12.72
N GLY A 246 18.99 -26.11 -11.80
CA GLY A 246 18.69 -27.44 -11.26
C GLY A 246 19.25 -27.87 -9.90
N ASN A 247 19.11 -27.05 -8.84
CA ASN A 247 18.92 -27.55 -7.46
C ASN A 247 18.32 -26.45 -6.57
N LEU A 248 17.65 -26.84 -5.49
CA LEU A 248 17.23 -25.91 -4.43
C LEU A 248 18.35 -25.74 -3.41
N HIS A 249 18.61 -24.49 -3.04
CA HIS A 249 19.58 -24.11 -2.02
C HIS A 249 18.86 -23.64 -0.76
N LYS A 250 19.26 -24.17 0.40
CA LYS A 250 18.65 -23.81 1.68
C LYS A 250 19.10 -22.42 2.10
N ILE A 251 18.15 -21.51 2.30
CA ILE A 251 18.39 -20.15 2.81
C ILE A 251 18.40 -20.18 4.33
N ALA A 252 17.33 -20.69 4.93
CA ALA A 252 17.16 -20.64 6.38
C ALA A 252 16.27 -21.78 6.85
N HIS A 253 16.28 -22.03 8.15
CA HIS A 253 15.32 -22.92 8.76
C HIS A 253 15.00 -22.44 10.17
N ASN A 254 13.70 -22.27 10.39
CA ASN A 254 13.16 -21.98 11.71
C ASN A 254 11.74 -22.53 11.75
N SER A 255 11.46 -23.46 12.65
CA SER A 255 10.13 -24.06 12.81
C SER A 255 9.05 -23.05 13.19
N ALA A 256 9.45 -21.85 13.62
CA ALA A 256 8.54 -20.74 13.87
C ALA A 256 8.09 -20.03 12.58
N PHE A 257 8.77 -20.13 11.44
CA PHE A 257 8.40 -19.46 10.20
C PHE A 257 7.04 -19.93 9.68
N ARG A 258 6.31 -19.05 8.98
CA ARG A 258 4.92 -19.28 8.55
C ARG A 258 4.62 -18.86 7.11
N SER A 259 5.30 -17.84 6.61
CA SER A 259 5.13 -17.39 5.23
C SER A 259 6.42 -16.82 4.69
N ILE A 260 6.54 -16.78 3.37
CA ILE A 260 7.56 -16.06 2.64
C ILE A 260 6.90 -15.18 1.59
N ASP A 261 7.53 -14.06 1.30
CA ASP A 261 7.24 -13.22 0.15
C ASP A 261 8.57 -12.72 -0.43
N ALA A 262 8.75 -12.85 -1.73
CA ALA A 262 9.99 -12.50 -2.42
C ALA A 262 9.85 -11.17 -3.17
N GLY A 263 10.91 -10.36 -3.16
CA GLY A 263 10.88 -9.00 -3.71
C GLY A 263 10.86 -8.95 -5.25
N TYR A 264 10.93 -7.74 -5.79
CA TYR A 264 10.85 -7.45 -7.23
C TYR A 264 12.18 -6.99 -7.86
N GLU A 265 13.29 -7.02 -7.13
CA GLU A 265 14.59 -6.54 -7.64
C GLU A 265 15.63 -7.67 -7.74
N ALA A 266 16.69 -7.41 -8.53
CA ALA A 266 17.79 -8.32 -8.90
C ALA A 266 18.66 -8.85 -7.73
N GLN A 267 18.24 -8.66 -6.48
CA GLN A 267 18.86 -9.23 -5.29
C GLN A 267 17.85 -10.15 -4.60
N LEU A 268 18.34 -11.29 -4.11
CA LEU A 268 17.54 -12.38 -3.52
C LEU A 268 17.02 -12.00 -2.13
N ASP A 269 16.13 -11.02 -2.06
CA ASP A 269 15.46 -10.60 -0.84
C ASP A 269 14.09 -11.23 -0.70
N SER A 270 13.86 -11.74 0.51
CA SER A 270 12.58 -12.25 0.92
C SER A 270 12.27 -11.82 2.34
N LEU A 271 10.98 -11.61 2.59
CA LEU A 271 10.46 -11.37 3.92
C LEU A 271 9.78 -12.63 4.43
N VAL A 272 10.00 -12.91 5.71
CA VAL A 272 9.49 -14.09 6.37
C VAL A 272 8.76 -13.66 7.62
N THR A 273 7.53 -14.13 7.79
CA THR A 273 6.80 -13.97 9.05
C THR A 273 6.93 -15.21 9.91
N ASP A 274 7.06 -15.03 11.22
CA ASP A 274 7.05 -16.14 12.18
C ASP A 274 5.76 -16.22 13.01
N SER A 275 5.61 -17.32 13.73
CA SER A 275 4.47 -17.62 14.60
C SER A 275 4.27 -16.66 15.77
N LYS A 276 5.27 -15.82 16.07
CA LYS A 276 5.18 -14.74 17.07
C LYS A 276 4.82 -13.40 16.44
N GLY A 277 4.59 -13.37 15.13
CA GLY A 277 4.31 -12.17 14.35
C GLY A 277 5.50 -11.24 14.22
N GLN A 278 6.72 -11.81 14.15
CA GLN A 278 7.95 -11.08 13.85
C GLN A 278 8.24 -11.19 12.35
N VAL A 279 8.92 -10.17 11.81
CA VAL A 279 9.34 -10.14 10.41
C VAL A 279 10.86 -10.27 10.35
N TRP A 280 11.30 -11.13 9.45
CA TRP A 280 12.69 -11.39 9.15
C TRP A 280 12.93 -11.06 7.69
N THR A 281 14.06 -10.43 7.40
CA THR A 281 14.57 -10.32 6.03
C THR A 281 15.62 -11.40 5.86
N THR A 282 15.53 -12.15 4.77
CA THR A 282 16.45 -13.23 4.45
C THR A 282 17.04 -13.01 3.07
N SER A 283 18.38 -13.00 3.00
CA SER A 283 19.11 -12.84 1.76
C SER A 283 20.08 -14.01 1.55
N TRP A 284 20.28 -14.36 0.29
CA TRP A 284 21.41 -15.19 -0.13
C TRP A 284 22.56 -14.29 -0.60
N ASN A 285 23.77 -14.61 -0.17
CA ASN A 285 24.98 -13.87 -0.49
C ASN A 285 25.77 -14.61 -1.57
N SER A 286 26.51 -13.85 -2.39
CA SER A 286 27.31 -14.37 -3.52
C SER A 286 28.39 -15.40 -3.11
N ASP A 287 28.72 -15.50 -1.83
CA ASP A 287 29.65 -16.46 -1.23
C ASP A 287 28.98 -17.78 -0.78
N ASN A 288 27.76 -18.06 -1.23
CA ASN A 288 26.95 -19.22 -0.83
C ASN A 288 26.55 -19.23 0.65
N THR A 289 26.63 -18.09 1.35
CA THR A 289 26.09 -17.94 2.70
C THR A 289 24.69 -17.33 2.66
N SER A 290 23.93 -17.53 3.73
CA SER A 290 22.65 -16.87 3.93
C SER A 290 22.68 -16.06 5.22
N SER A 291 21.99 -14.92 5.20
CA SER A 291 21.82 -14.09 6.38
C SER A 291 20.33 -13.85 6.64
N SER A 292 19.95 -13.87 7.91
CA SER A 292 18.59 -13.61 8.36
C SER A 292 18.61 -12.57 9.45
N ILE A 293 17.96 -11.42 9.23
CA ILE A 293 17.91 -10.34 10.20
C ILE A 293 16.47 -10.08 10.60
N LYS A 294 16.22 -10.11 11.90
CA LYS A 294 14.93 -9.70 12.46
C LYS A 294 14.76 -8.18 12.35
N LEU A 295 13.64 -7.75 11.79
CA LEU A 295 13.26 -6.35 11.74
C LEU A 295 12.75 -5.89 13.11
N LYS A 296 13.32 -4.80 13.64
CA LYS A 296 12.88 -4.17 14.89
C LYS A 296 11.66 -3.28 14.65
N GLY A 297 10.84 -3.08 15.67
CA GLY A 297 9.66 -2.20 15.62
C GLY A 297 8.39 -2.86 15.05
N LEU A 298 8.48 -4.09 14.55
CA LEU A 298 7.34 -4.88 14.08
C LEU A 298 6.99 -5.97 15.09
N SER A 299 5.69 -6.11 15.38
CA SER A 299 5.16 -7.15 16.25
C SER A 299 3.71 -7.47 15.85
N HIS A 300 3.28 -8.69 16.15
CA HIS A 300 1.93 -9.16 15.80
C HIS A 300 1.61 -9.07 14.31
N ILE A 301 2.63 -9.18 13.46
CA ILE A 301 2.49 -9.18 12.00
C ILE A 301 1.84 -10.47 11.53
N VAL A 302 0.89 -10.33 10.59
CA VAL A 302 0.16 -11.46 9.98
C VAL A 302 0.43 -11.58 8.48
N LYS A 303 0.92 -10.52 7.83
CA LYS A 303 1.41 -10.54 6.45
C LYS A 303 2.58 -9.57 6.31
N ALA A 304 3.61 -9.97 5.59
CA ALA A 304 4.67 -9.08 5.13
C ALA A 304 4.89 -9.33 3.64
N VAL A 305 5.09 -8.27 2.88
CA VAL A 305 5.38 -8.34 1.43
C VAL A 305 6.64 -7.56 1.12
N ALA A 306 7.55 -8.20 0.40
CA ALA A 306 8.85 -7.71 0.04
C ALA A 306 8.73 -6.86 -1.22
N ARG A 307 9.43 -5.73 -1.24
CA ARG A 307 9.58 -4.93 -2.47
C ARG A 307 10.97 -5.10 -3.06
N SER A 308 11.97 -4.78 -2.25
CA SER A 308 13.38 -4.81 -2.62
C SER A 308 14.23 -4.86 -1.36
N ILE A 309 15.55 -4.80 -1.49
CA ILE A 309 16.48 -4.85 -0.37
C ILE A 309 16.12 -3.81 0.68
N ASN A 310 15.89 -4.27 1.91
CA ASN A 310 15.50 -3.41 3.03
C ASN A 310 14.25 -2.55 2.74
N SER A 311 13.30 -3.05 1.95
CA SER A 311 12.04 -2.36 1.60
C SER A 311 10.86 -3.33 1.58
N GLY A 312 9.75 -2.92 2.17
CA GLY A 312 8.57 -3.79 2.24
C GLY A 312 7.42 -3.19 3.02
N LEU A 313 6.34 -3.97 3.10
CA LEU A 313 5.17 -3.69 3.93
C LEU A 313 4.96 -4.81 4.93
N ALA A 314 4.34 -4.45 6.05
CA ALA A 314 3.84 -5.40 7.02
C ALA A 314 2.46 -4.98 7.51
N MET A 315 1.56 -5.94 7.65
CA MET A 315 0.24 -5.76 8.23
C MET A 315 0.16 -6.51 9.54
N ASP A 316 -0.24 -5.82 10.61
CA ASP A 316 -0.47 -6.44 11.90
C ASP A 316 -1.89 -7.00 12.06
N LYS A 317 -2.10 -7.81 13.11
CA LYS A 317 -3.39 -8.44 13.43
C LYS A 317 -4.56 -7.45 13.62
N SER A 318 -4.27 -6.18 13.91
CA SER A 318 -5.31 -5.14 14.02
C SER A 318 -5.72 -4.58 12.64
N GLY A 319 -4.97 -4.94 11.60
CA GLY A 319 -5.11 -4.43 10.24
C GLY A 319 -4.38 -3.11 10.02
N LYS A 320 -3.42 -2.75 10.88
CA LYS A 320 -2.57 -1.57 10.68
C LYS A 320 -1.41 -1.92 9.76
N VAL A 321 -1.09 -1.00 8.83
CA VAL A 321 -0.05 -1.19 7.82
C VAL A 321 1.19 -0.37 8.15
N TRP A 322 2.34 -1.02 8.01
CA TRP A 322 3.67 -0.50 8.25
C TRP A 322 4.49 -0.60 6.97
N GLN A 323 5.38 0.37 6.75
CA GLN A 323 6.28 0.41 5.60
C GLN A 323 7.69 0.81 6.00
N TRP A 324 8.67 0.42 5.19
CA TRP A 324 10.06 0.83 5.33
C TRP A 324 10.78 0.77 3.99
N GLY A 325 11.99 1.33 3.93
CA GLY A 325 12.83 1.30 2.74
C GLY A 325 12.62 2.47 1.78
N LYS A 326 13.39 2.48 0.68
CA LYS A 326 13.23 3.45 -0.41
C LYS A 326 12.19 2.94 -1.39
N THR A 327 11.40 3.86 -1.93
CA THR A 327 10.33 3.56 -2.90
C THR A 327 10.67 3.98 -4.33
N LYS A 328 11.53 4.99 -4.50
CA LYS A 328 12.10 5.30 -5.81
C LYS A 328 13.16 4.27 -6.18
N LEU A 329 12.90 3.53 -7.27
CA LEU A 329 13.87 2.70 -7.96
C LEU A 329 15.02 3.60 -8.45
N THR A 330 16.20 3.47 -7.86
CA THR A 330 17.44 3.84 -8.57
C THR A 330 18.04 2.55 -9.08
N LEU A 331 17.78 2.23 -10.35
CA LEU A 331 18.18 1.01 -11.06
C LEU A 331 19.70 0.82 -11.23
N ASN A 332 20.54 1.50 -10.44
CA ASN A 332 22.00 1.39 -10.52
C ASN A 332 22.55 0.55 -9.36
N PHE A 333 22.08 -0.68 -9.22
CA PHE A 333 22.72 -1.65 -8.33
C PHE A 333 23.61 -2.58 -9.17
N THR A 334 24.92 -2.37 -9.06
CA THR A 334 25.89 -3.40 -9.41
C THR A 334 25.70 -4.55 -8.42
N HIS A 335 25.82 -5.81 -8.88
CA HIS A 335 25.65 -7.06 -8.13
C HIS A 335 26.50 -7.25 -6.86
N LYS A 336 27.17 -6.21 -6.34
CA LYS A 336 27.91 -6.27 -5.08
C LYS A 336 26.99 -5.95 -3.92
N ASP A 337 26.72 -6.99 -3.12
CA ASP A 337 26.34 -6.98 -1.71
C ASP A 337 25.96 -5.58 -1.21
N SER A 338 24.68 -5.20 -1.32
CA SER A 338 24.17 -4.15 -0.45
C SER A 338 23.88 -4.82 0.89
N PRO A 339 24.78 -4.74 1.89
CA PRO A 339 24.56 -5.43 3.15
C PRO A 339 23.21 -4.97 3.73
N LEU A 340 22.52 -5.90 4.39
CA LEU A 340 21.37 -5.58 5.23
C LEU A 340 21.82 -4.54 6.27
N ASN A 341 21.59 -3.26 5.97
CA ASN A 341 22.13 -2.13 6.71
C ASN A 341 21.27 -1.90 7.96
N GLY A 342 21.49 -2.70 9.01
CA GLY A 342 20.71 -2.61 10.25
C GLY A 342 19.20 -2.79 10.04
N SER A 343 18.41 -2.64 11.11
CA SER A 343 16.95 -2.64 10.95
C SER A 343 16.51 -1.29 10.36
N PRO A 344 15.84 -1.26 9.18
CA PRO A 344 15.34 -0.04 8.57
C PRO A 344 14.31 0.65 9.48
N LYS A 345 14.19 1.98 9.35
CA LYS A 345 13.18 2.74 10.09
C LYS A 345 11.79 2.38 9.54
N VAL A 346 10.98 1.73 10.38
CA VAL A 346 9.60 1.38 10.10
C VAL A 346 8.68 2.55 10.42
N LEU A 347 7.77 2.87 9.51
CA LEU A 347 6.78 3.94 9.65
C LEU A 347 5.37 3.40 9.36
N PRO A 348 4.34 3.86 10.07
CA PRO A 348 2.96 3.55 9.69
C PRO A 348 2.57 4.22 8.37
N VAL A 349 1.90 3.47 7.50
CA VAL A 349 1.24 4.05 6.31
C VAL A 349 0.11 4.95 6.79
N GLN A 350 -0.08 6.10 6.15
CA GLN A 350 -1.04 7.12 6.57
C GLN A 350 -2.28 7.09 5.68
N HIS A 351 -3.47 7.38 6.22
CA HIS A 351 -4.62 7.73 5.40
C HIS A 351 -4.45 9.10 4.75
N GLU A 352 -4.90 9.23 3.50
CA GLU A 352 -5.14 10.55 2.91
C GLU A 352 -6.21 11.32 3.69
N LEU A 353 -5.97 12.61 3.87
CA LEU A 353 -6.91 13.54 4.46
C LEU A 353 -7.68 14.22 3.33
N THR A 354 -9.00 14.32 3.45
CA THR A 354 -9.83 15.10 2.53
C THR A 354 -10.39 16.32 3.24
N VAL A 355 -10.70 17.37 2.49
CA VAL A 355 -11.37 18.56 3.04
C VAL A 355 -12.68 18.73 2.33
N SER A 356 -13.74 18.95 3.09
CA SER A 356 -15.09 19.22 2.61
C SER A 356 -15.59 20.54 3.18
N TRP A 357 -16.47 21.18 2.43
CA TRP A 357 -17.14 22.42 2.82
C TRP A 357 -18.65 22.23 2.67
N ASN A 358 -19.42 22.45 3.74
CA ASN A 358 -20.87 22.26 3.78
C ASN A 358 -21.32 20.91 3.16
N GLY A 359 -20.54 19.84 3.40
CA GLY A 359 -20.82 18.49 2.90
C GLY A 359 -20.32 18.19 1.47
N ALA A 360 -19.78 19.17 0.74
CA ALA A 360 -19.17 18.95 -0.57
C ALA A 360 -17.64 18.84 -0.46
N ASN A 361 -17.03 17.80 -1.04
CA ASN A 361 -15.57 17.69 -1.08
C ASN A 361 -14.96 18.85 -1.89
N LEU A 362 -13.91 19.47 -1.35
CA LEU A 362 -13.17 20.50 -2.05
C LEU A 362 -12.23 19.84 -3.07
N PRO A 363 -12.12 20.38 -4.30
CA PRO A 363 -11.30 19.81 -5.36
C PRO A 363 -9.83 20.17 -5.15
N LEU A 364 -9.26 19.73 -4.02
CA LEU A 364 -7.84 19.91 -3.75
C LEU A 364 -7.04 19.00 -4.69
N THR A 365 -6.09 19.57 -5.41
CA THR A 365 -5.20 18.81 -6.30
C THR A 365 -3.97 18.27 -5.56
N SER A 366 -3.79 18.66 -4.29
CA SER A 366 -2.87 18.00 -3.36
C SER A 366 -3.50 17.76 -1.99
N ALA A 367 -3.15 16.63 -1.38
CA ALA A 367 -3.66 16.27 -0.07
C ALA A 367 -3.15 17.22 1.03
N PRO A 368 -3.96 17.52 2.06
CA PRO A 368 -3.49 18.08 3.32
C PRO A 368 -2.36 17.25 3.95
N ILE A 369 -1.43 17.93 4.62
CA ILE A 369 -0.25 17.36 5.26
C ILE A 369 -0.35 17.57 6.78
N LEU A 370 -0.23 16.50 7.56
CA LEU A 370 -0.06 16.64 9.01
C LEU A 370 1.42 16.78 9.35
N ARG A 371 1.82 17.90 9.97
CA ARG A 371 3.20 18.19 10.38
C ARG A 371 3.24 18.84 11.74
N ASP A 372 4.06 18.31 12.65
CA ASP A 372 4.24 18.84 14.02
C ASP A 372 2.90 19.05 14.75
N GLY A 373 1.97 18.10 14.60
CA GLY A 373 0.63 18.15 15.17
C GLY A 373 -0.31 19.21 14.55
N SER A 374 0.12 19.91 13.50
CA SER A 374 -0.68 20.87 12.76
C SER A 374 -1.07 20.29 11.40
N LEU A 375 -2.36 20.33 11.09
CA LEU A 375 -2.82 20.02 9.75
C LEU A 375 -2.60 21.22 8.84
N LEU A 376 -1.83 21.03 7.78
CA LEU A 376 -1.54 22.00 6.76
C LEU A 376 -2.32 21.67 5.49
N VAL A 377 -2.93 22.68 4.86
CA VAL A 377 -3.70 22.49 3.62
C VAL A 377 -3.18 23.40 2.52
N PRO A 378 -3.32 23.04 1.23
CA PRO A 378 -2.97 23.91 0.11
C PRO A 378 -3.79 25.20 0.17
N MET A 379 -3.11 26.32 0.48
CA MET A 379 -3.77 27.58 0.79
C MET A 379 -4.57 28.12 -0.39
N ARG A 380 -3.95 28.15 -1.58
CA ARG A 380 -4.52 28.75 -2.79
C ARG A 380 -5.83 28.09 -3.20
N GLU A 381 -5.81 26.77 -3.35
CA GLU A 381 -6.95 25.97 -3.78
C GLU A 381 -8.13 26.14 -2.83
N LEU A 382 -7.85 26.14 -1.53
CA LEU A 382 -8.86 26.35 -0.51
C LEU A 382 -9.48 27.76 -0.64
N PHE A 383 -8.65 28.79 -0.75
CA PHE A 383 -9.10 30.19 -0.82
C PHE A 383 -9.86 30.49 -2.11
N GLU A 384 -9.39 30.00 -3.25
CA GLU A 384 -10.04 30.15 -4.55
C GLU A 384 -11.38 29.39 -4.59
N ALA A 385 -11.48 28.20 -3.98
CA ALA A 385 -12.75 27.50 -3.79
C ALA A 385 -13.77 28.31 -2.96
N PHE A 386 -13.30 29.24 -2.14
CA PHE A 386 -14.12 30.19 -1.37
C PHE A 386 -14.34 31.53 -2.06
N GLY A 387 -13.94 31.69 -3.32
CA GLY A 387 -14.11 32.90 -4.11
C GLY A 387 -13.10 34.01 -3.75
N ALA A 388 -12.01 33.67 -3.06
CA ALA A 388 -10.94 34.63 -2.79
C ALA A 388 -9.95 34.67 -3.95
N LYS A 389 -9.39 35.85 -4.23
CA LYS A 389 -8.25 36.03 -5.14
C LYS A 389 -6.95 35.85 -4.34
N VAL A 390 -5.99 35.11 -4.89
CA VAL A 390 -4.69 34.87 -4.25
C VAL A 390 -3.55 35.34 -5.16
N ASP A 391 -2.84 36.37 -4.74
CA ASP A 391 -1.67 36.93 -5.42
C ASP A 391 -0.38 36.54 -4.66
N TYR A 392 0.70 36.29 -5.40
CA TYR A 392 2.02 36.00 -4.83
C TYR A 392 3.06 36.97 -5.39
N ASN A 393 3.84 37.59 -4.51
CA ASN A 393 4.93 38.48 -4.88
C ASN A 393 6.07 38.39 -3.85
N ASN A 394 7.31 38.09 -4.30
CA ASN A 394 8.53 38.12 -3.49
C ASN A 394 8.43 37.39 -2.12
N GLY A 395 7.87 36.18 -2.09
CA GLY A 395 7.73 35.40 -0.84
C GLY A 395 6.55 35.79 0.04
N GLN A 396 5.77 36.80 -0.37
CA GLN A 396 4.57 37.27 0.29
C GLN A 396 3.32 36.87 -0.52
N ILE A 397 2.34 36.33 0.19
CA ILE A 397 1.03 35.96 -0.34
C ILE A 397 0.02 36.99 0.16
N HIS A 398 -0.74 37.53 -0.78
CA HIS A 398 -1.90 38.37 -0.51
C HIS A 398 -3.16 37.64 -0.98
N ALA A 399 -4.09 37.37 -0.07
CA ALA A 399 -5.38 36.81 -0.41
C ALA A 399 -6.51 37.76 -0.01
N SER A 400 -7.52 37.90 -0.87
CA SER A 400 -8.63 38.85 -0.66
C SER A 400 -9.97 38.28 -1.09
N ARG A 401 -11.02 38.53 -0.30
CA ARG A 401 -12.42 38.21 -0.64
C ARG A 401 -13.36 39.28 -0.08
N GLY A 402 -13.94 40.09 -0.96
CA GLY A 402 -14.68 41.28 -0.52
C GLY A 402 -13.74 42.20 0.27
N GLU A 403 -14.15 42.58 1.48
CA GLU A 403 -13.33 43.42 2.38
C GLU A 403 -12.30 42.63 3.21
N ARG A 404 -12.37 41.30 3.20
CA ARG A 404 -11.46 40.44 3.98
C ARG A 404 -10.11 40.34 3.29
N THR A 405 -9.02 40.59 4.01
CA THR A 405 -7.65 40.52 3.50
C THR A 405 -6.76 39.65 4.38
N LEU A 406 -5.84 38.91 3.75
CA LEU A 406 -4.84 38.09 4.40
C LEU A 406 -3.47 38.34 3.76
N TRP A 407 -2.49 38.65 4.60
CA TRP A 407 -1.08 38.74 4.24
C TRP A 407 -0.27 37.66 4.95
N LEU A 408 0.47 36.86 4.20
CA LEU A 408 1.27 35.76 4.72
C LEU A 408 2.63 35.72 4.05
N THR A 409 3.69 35.62 4.85
CA THR A 409 5.04 35.33 4.34
C THR A 409 5.32 33.84 4.47
N VAL A 410 5.78 33.19 3.41
CA VAL A 410 6.09 31.75 3.43
C VAL A 410 7.20 31.47 4.44
N TYR A 411 7.13 30.35 5.17
CA TYR A 411 8.04 29.98 6.28
C TYR A 411 7.94 30.85 7.54
N SER A 412 7.02 31.82 7.59
CA SER A 412 6.70 32.55 8.80
C SER A 412 5.61 31.85 9.61
N LYS A 413 5.64 32.01 10.95
CA LYS A 413 4.52 31.68 11.85
C LYS A 413 3.52 32.82 11.98
N THR A 414 3.83 34.01 11.48
CA THR A 414 2.98 35.19 11.60
C THR A 414 2.32 35.51 10.26
N ALA A 415 1.07 35.96 10.35
CA ALA A 415 0.29 36.46 9.22
C ALA A 415 -0.61 37.61 9.71
N THR A 416 -1.17 38.39 8.78
CA THR A 416 -2.06 39.50 9.10
C THR A 416 -3.42 39.26 8.46
N ILE A 417 -4.49 39.24 9.27
CA ILE A 417 -5.88 39.14 8.83
C ILE A 417 -6.55 40.48 9.10
N ASP A 418 -7.11 41.13 8.08
CA ASP A 418 -7.83 42.41 8.20
C ASP A 418 -7.02 43.49 8.94
N GLY A 419 -5.71 43.57 8.64
CA GLY A 419 -4.78 44.50 9.27
C GLY A 419 -4.29 44.11 10.68
N LYS A 420 -4.83 43.04 11.28
CA LYS A 420 -4.42 42.54 12.60
C LYS A 420 -3.49 41.34 12.49
N GLN A 421 -2.37 41.39 13.20
CA GLN A 421 -1.44 40.26 13.28
C GLN A 421 -2.07 39.06 14.00
N SER A 422 -1.83 37.87 13.45
CA SER A 422 -2.29 36.58 13.97
C SER A 422 -1.15 35.56 13.91
N LEU A 423 -1.08 34.73 14.95
CA LEU A 423 -0.03 33.72 15.13
C LEU A 423 -0.56 32.34 14.73
N MET A 424 0.19 31.65 13.88
CA MET A 424 -0.08 30.28 13.46
C MET A 424 0.60 29.27 14.39
N SER A 425 -0.02 28.09 14.54
CA SER A 425 0.53 26.99 15.36
C SER A 425 1.88 26.48 14.85
N THR A 426 2.06 26.50 13.53
CA THR A 426 3.33 26.21 12.86
C THR A 426 3.52 27.13 11.66
N ALA A 427 4.73 27.20 11.15
CA ALA A 427 5.04 28.02 9.99
C ALA A 427 4.37 27.44 8.74
N SER A 428 4.03 28.31 7.80
CA SER A 428 3.66 27.87 6.46
C SER A 428 4.85 27.17 5.79
N ILE A 429 4.59 26.21 4.92
CA ILE A 429 5.65 25.49 4.19
C ILE A 429 5.38 25.53 2.69
N TYR A 430 6.42 25.30 1.90
CA TYR A 430 6.32 25.15 0.46
C TYR A 430 6.72 23.73 0.08
N VAL A 431 5.80 23.00 -0.55
CA VAL A 431 6.00 21.60 -0.99
C VAL A 431 5.43 21.48 -2.40
N ASP A 432 6.25 20.99 -3.33
CA ASP A 432 5.87 20.67 -4.72
C ASP A 432 5.06 21.77 -5.43
N GLY A 433 5.54 23.02 -5.34
CA GLY A 433 4.89 24.14 -6.03
C GLY A 433 3.80 24.83 -5.22
N LYS A 434 3.46 24.34 -4.02
CA LYS A 434 2.29 24.80 -3.26
C LYS A 434 2.65 25.28 -1.88
N THR A 435 1.99 26.35 -1.45
CA THR A 435 2.07 26.84 -0.07
C THR A 435 1.01 26.17 0.79
N TYR A 436 1.47 25.57 1.88
CA TYR A 436 0.67 24.88 2.87
C TYR A 436 0.59 25.71 4.15
N VAL A 437 -0.61 25.89 4.67
CA VAL A 437 -0.88 26.75 5.85
C VAL A 437 -1.74 26.00 6.85
N PRO A 438 -1.58 26.21 8.17
CA PRO A 438 -2.39 25.53 9.18
C PRO A 438 -3.89 25.76 8.97
N LEU A 439 -4.64 24.66 8.86
CA LEU A 439 -6.08 24.69 8.61
C LEU A 439 -6.85 25.45 9.67
N ARG A 440 -6.45 25.35 10.94
CA ARG A 440 -7.06 26.11 12.05
C ARG A 440 -6.89 27.62 11.87
N PHE A 441 -5.75 28.05 11.35
CA PHE A 441 -5.53 29.47 11.05
C PHE A 441 -6.42 29.91 9.88
N LEU A 442 -6.50 29.08 8.82
CA LEU A 442 -7.35 29.39 7.67
C LEU A 442 -8.83 29.42 8.03
N SER A 443 -9.29 28.53 8.91
CA SER A 443 -10.69 28.55 9.36
C SER A 443 -11.04 29.82 10.12
N GLN A 444 -10.10 30.37 10.90
CA GLN A 444 -10.26 31.68 11.55
C GLN A 444 -10.30 32.81 10.51
N ALA A 445 -9.40 32.79 9.52
CA ALA A 445 -9.38 33.78 8.45
C ALA A 445 -10.66 33.76 7.59
N LEU A 446 -11.25 32.58 7.41
CA LEU A 446 -12.46 32.37 6.61
C LEU A 446 -13.76 32.52 7.41
N GLY A 447 -13.70 32.55 8.75
CA GLY A 447 -14.85 32.56 9.63
C GLY A 447 -15.62 31.24 9.65
N ALA A 448 -14.94 30.10 9.52
CA ALA A 448 -15.54 28.78 9.40
C ALA A 448 -15.27 27.90 10.64
N ALA A 449 -16.25 27.08 11.02
CA ALA A 449 -16.08 26.03 12.02
C ALA A 449 -15.37 24.82 11.39
N VAL A 450 -14.44 24.20 12.13
CA VAL A 450 -13.70 22.99 11.71
C VAL A 450 -14.19 21.80 12.51
N GLU A 451 -14.72 20.79 11.83
CA GLU A 451 -15.06 19.50 12.42
C GLU A 451 -14.18 18.40 11.79
N TRP A 452 -13.70 17.48 12.62
CA TRP A 452 -12.97 16.30 12.15
C TRP A 452 -13.91 15.11 12.08
N LYS A 453 -14.09 14.53 10.89
CA LYS A 453 -14.88 13.31 10.69
C LYS A 453 -13.98 12.16 10.29
N ALA A 454 -13.95 11.14 11.13
CA ALA A 454 -13.12 9.95 10.97
C ALA A 454 -14.01 8.71 10.77
N ALA A 455 -14.83 8.69 9.71
CA ALA A 455 -15.73 7.59 9.40
C ALA A 455 -15.10 6.64 8.37
N GLN A 456 -15.11 5.33 8.66
CA GLN A 456 -14.75 4.22 7.75
C GLN A 456 -13.79 4.58 6.62
N GLY A 457 -12.50 4.69 6.95
CA GLY A 457 -11.42 4.91 5.99
C GLY A 457 -11.28 6.36 5.49
N ASP A 458 -12.30 7.21 5.64
CA ASP A 458 -12.19 8.64 5.33
C ASP A 458 -11.85 9.43 6.58
N VAL A 459 -10.89 10.33 6.38
CA VAL A 459 -10.65 11.41 7.31
C VAL A 459 -10.96 12.69 6.56
N SER A 460 -12.12 13.27 6.87
CA SER A 460 -12.55 14.53 6.28
C SER A 460 -12.50 15.63 7.31
N ILE A 461 -12.01 16.79 6.90
CA ILE A 461 -12.29 18.02 7.62
C ILE A 461 -13.55 18.62 7.02
N VAL A 462 -14.55 18.87 7.86
CA VAL A 462 -15.74 19.61 7.47
C VAL A 462 -15.58 21.04 7.92
N LEU A 463 -15.63 21.94 6.96
CA LEU A 463 -15.75 23.36 7.20
C LEU A 463 -17.22 23.76 7.04
N ASN A 464 -17.82 24.33 8.08
CA ASN A 464 -19.22 24.81 8.09
C ASN A 464 -19.28 26.31 8.36
N LYS A 465 -20.31 26.97 7.81
CA LYS A 465 -20.65 28.38 8.12
C LYS A 465 -21.18 28.55 9.54
#